data_AF-A0A821DWD4-F1
#
_entry.id   AF-A0A821DWD4-F1
#
_cell.length_a   1.000
_cell.length_b   1.000
_cell.length_c   1.000
_cell.angle_alpha   90.00
_cell.angle_beta   90.00
_cell.angle_gamma   90.00
#
_symmetry.space_group_name_H-M   'P 1'
#
loop_
_entity.id
_entity.type
_entity.pdbx_description
1 polymer ?
#
loop_
_entity_poly.entity_id
_entity_poly.type
_entity_poly.pdbx_seq_one_letter_code
_entity_poly.pdbx_strand_id
1 'polypeptide(L)'
;MNAHHLRAILLKLQDRLTDDDRKRLHFFFGNDVPRRIRDDPSLGGTLSLMESLFDQDKINEEDFTFLINAFEAIQCIDTAKLLR
;
A
#
# COMPACT_ATOMS: atom_id res chain seq x y z
N MET A 1 -4.11 -8.95 19.24
CA MET A 1 -3.71 -7.81 18.39
C MET A 1 -4.03 -8.16 16.96
N ASN A 2 -4.87 -7.36 16.31
CA ASN A 2 -5.83 -7.80 15.30
C ASN A 2 -5.27 -7.77 13.87
N ALA A 3 -4.09 -8.37 13.64
CA ALA A 3 -3.39 -8.41 12.34
C ALA A 3 -4.26 -8.90 11.16
N HIS A 4 -5.38 -9.57 11.45
CA HIS A 4 -6.36 -10.02 10.45
C HIS A 4 -7.15 -8.87 9.79
N HIS A 5 -7.42 -7.76 10.48
CA HIS A 5 -8.19 -6.65 9.92
C HIS A 5 -7.39 -5.84 8.91
N LEU A 6 -6.17 -5.44 9.28
CA LEU A 6 -5.24 -4.81 8.35
C LEU A 6 -5.03 -5.67 7.10
N ARG A 7 -4.72 -6.96 7.26
CA ARG A 7 -4.46 -7.85 6.12
C ARG A 7 -5.67 -7.98 5.19
N ALA A 8 -6.89 -7.97 5.73
CA ALA A 8 -8.11 -7.99 4.92
C ALA A 8 -8.32 -6.68 4.14
N ILE A 9 -7.99 -5.53 4.72
CA ILE A 9 -8.07 -4.22 4.05
C ILE A 9 -6.99 -4.13 2.98
N LEU A 10 -5.77 -4.57 3.29
CA LEU A 10 -4.66 -4.61 2.34
C LEU A 10 -4.95 -5.50 1.13
N LEU A 11 -5.56 -6.67 1.35
CA LEU A 11 -6.03 -7.54 0.25
C LEU A 11 -7.09 -6.86 -0.61
N LYS A 12 -8.07 -6.17 0.01
CA LYS A 12 -9.11 -5.44 -0.73
C LYS A 12 -8.56 -4.28 -1.55
N LEU A 13 -7.56 -3.57 -1.05
CA LEU A 13 -6.89 -2.50 -1.78
C LEU A 13 -6.12 -3.07 -2.96
N GLN A 14 -5.40 -4.16 -2.73
CA GLN A 14 -4.57 -4.81 -3.73
C GLN A 14 -5.36 -5.27 -4.96
N ASP A 15 -6.55 -5.86 -4.77
CA ASP A 15 -7.43 -6.30 -5.86
C ASP A 15 -7.93 -5.14 -6.74
N ARG A 16 -7.84 -3.89 -6.27
CA ARG A 16 -8.26 -2.69 -7.01
C ARG A 16 -7.12 -1.93 -7.66
N LEU A 17 -5.88 -2.19 -7.25
CA LEU A 17 -4.72 -1.57 -7.87
C LEU A 17 -4.48 -2.22 -9.24
N THR A 18 -4.39 -1.38 -10.28
CA THR A 18 -3.90 -1.82 -11.58
C THR A 18 -2.40 -2.13 -11.50
N ASP A 19 -1.86 -2.81 -12.52
CA ASP A 19 -0.40 -3.00 -12.63
C ASP A 19 0.37 -1.66 -12.60
N ASP A 20 -0.21 -0.62 -13.19
CA ASP A 20 0.40 0.70 -13.22
C ASP A 20 0.31 1.40 -11.87
N ASP A 21 -0.80 1.27 -11.14
CA ASP A 21 -0.89 1.78 -9.77
C ASP A 21 0.15 1.10 -8.87
N ARG A 22 0.31 -0.22 -8.98
CA ARG A 22 1.35 -0.97 -8.24
C ARG A 22 2.74 -0.43 -8.54
N LYS A 23 3.11 -0.24 -9.82
CA LYS A 23 4.41 0.33 -10.18
C LYS A 23 4.62 1.73 -9.60
N ARG A 24 3.61 2.59 -9.67
CA ARG A 24 3.69 3.96 -9.11
C ARG A 24 3.83 3.93 -7.59
N LEU A 25 3.11 3.04 -6.92
CA LEU A 25 3.18 2.83 -5.49
C LEU A 25 4.57 2.36 -5.05
N HIS A 26 5.13 1.37 -5.76
CA HIS A 26 6.49 0.88 -5.53
C HIS A 26 7.56 1.93 -5.81
N PHE A 27 7.35 2.79 -6.81
CA PHE A 27 8.22 3.94 -7.06
C PHE A 27 8.14 4.95 -5.92
N PHE A 28 6.92 5.29 -5.48
CA PHE A 28 6.66 6.27 -4.42
C PHE A 28 7.26 5.87 -3.08
N PHE A 29 7.03 4.62 -2.65
CA PHE A 29 7.53 4.08 -1.39
C PHE A 29 8.89 3.38 -1.50
N GLY A 30 9.51 3.38 -2.68
CA GLY A 30 10.67 2.54 -2.93
C GLY A 30 11.87 2.81 -2.03
N ASN A 31 12.01 4.04 -1.53
CA ASN A 31 13.09 4.41 -0.61
C ASN A 31 12.80 4.02 0.85
N ASP A 32 11.56 3.67 1.15
CA ASP A 32 11.08 3.34 2.49
C ASP A 32 11.09 1.84 2.79
N VAL A 33 11.41 1.01 1.79
CA VAL A 33 11.37 -0.44 1.91
C VAL A 33 12.66 -1.06 1.39
N PRO A 34 13.02 -2.29 1.84
CA PRO A 34 14.13 -3.04 1.27
C PRO A 34 14.05 -3.15 -0.25
N ARG A 35 15.20 -3.07 -0.93
CA ARG A 35 15.31 -3.15 -2.39
C ARG A 35 14.54 -4.32 -3.01
N ARG A 36 14.56 -5.49 -2.35
CA ARG A 36 13.84 -6.70 -2.80
C ARG A 36 12.32 -6.49 -2.90
N ILE A 37 11.74 -5.66 -2.03
CA ILE A 37 10.30 -5.34 -2.01
C ILE A 37 10.04 -4.23 -3.04
N ARG A 38 10.89 -3.20 -3.05
CA ARG A 38 10.79 -2.09 -4.02
C ARG A 38 10.76 -2.61 -5.47
N ASP A 39 11.68 -3.49 -5.83
CA ASP A 39 11.89 -3.93 -7.21
C ASP A 39 10.89 -5.03 -7.66
N ASP A 40 9.92 -5.41 -6.81
CA ASP A 40 8.87 -6.41 -7.10
C ASP A 40 7.48 -5.76 -7.20
N PRO A 41 7.06 -5.23 -8.35
CA PRO A 41 5.75 -4.60 -8.52
C PRO A 41 4.60 -5.60 -8.66
N SER A 42 4.84 -6.89 -8.40
CA SER A 42 3.79 -7.91 -8.45
C SER A 42 2.76 -7.71 -7.34
N LEU A 43 1.68 -8.47 -7.43
CA LEU A 43 0.70 -8.63 -6.36
C LEU A 43 1.43 -8.94 -5.02
N GLY A 44 2.21 -10.02 -4.98
CA GLY A 44 2.94 -10.44 -3.77
C GLY A 44 3.92 -9.38 -3.24
N GLY A 45 4.61 -8.68 -4.14
CA GLY A 45 5.50 -7.59 -3.76
C GLY A 45 4.77 -6.39 -3.19
N THR A 46 3.57 -6.06 -3.70
CA THR A 46 2.72 -4.99 -3.16
C THR A 46 2.21 -5.32 -1.76
N LEU A 47 1.87 -6.58 -1.47
CA LEU A 47 1.54 -6.99 -0.08
C LEU A 47 2.75 -6.84 0.83
N SER A 48 3.91 -7.31 0.39
CA SER A 48 5.15 -7.19 1.15
C SER A 48 5.51 -5.72 1.42
N LEU A 49 5.23 -4.83 0.46
CA LEU A 49 5.40 -3.38 0.62
C LEU A 49 4.47 -2.84 1.71
N MET A 50 3.19 -3.19 1.67
CA MET A 50 2.23 -2.73 2.69
C MET A 50 2.54 -3.30 4.09
N GLU A 51 2.89 -4.59 4.18
CA GLU A 51 3.34 -5.20 5.45
C GLU A 51 4.59 -4.48 5.99
N SER A 52 5.57 -4.18 5.12
CA SER A 52 6.77 -3.44 5.51
C SER A 52 6.48 -2.01 5.98
N LEU A 53 5.47 -1.33 5.42
CA LEU A 53 5.06 0.00 5.86
C LEU A 53 4.33 -0.06 7.21
N PHE A 54 3.57 -1.12 7.45
CA PHE A 54 2.89 -1.35 8.73
C PHE A 54 3.89 -1.68 9.84
N ASP A 55 4.86 -2.55 9.58
CA ASP A 55 5.93 -2.91 10.54
C ASP A 55 6.80 -1.70 10.92
N GLN A 56 6.80 -0.64 10.09
CA GLN A 56 7.48 0.64 10.34
C GLN A 56 6.57 1.69 10.99
N ASP A 57 5.34 1.35 11.39
CA ASP A 57 4.32 2.26 11.91
C ASP A 57 3.98 3.45 10.97
N LYS A 58 4.26 3.33 9.66
CA LYS A 58 3.91 4.37 8.68
C LYS A 58 2.44 4.33 8.28
N ILE A 59 1.85 3.15 8.36
CA ILE A 59 0.41 2.92 8.17
C ILE A 59 -0.10 2.12 9.37
N ASN A 60 -1.35 2.33 9.74
CA ASN A 60 -2.00 1.50 10.74
C ASN A 60 -3.48 1.27 10.37
N GLU A 61 -4.18 0.44 11.15
CA GLU A 61 -5.57 0.05 10.85
C GLU A 61 -6.62 1.05 11.34
N GLU A 62 -6.23 2.02 12.17
CA GLU A 62 -7.13 3.04 12.74
C GLU A 62 -7.11 4.33 11.91
N ASP A 63 -6.02 4.59 11.20
CA ASP A 63 -5.78 5.80 10.42
C ASP A 63 -5.21 5.48 9.02
N PHE A 64 -6.08 5.62 8.01
CA PHE A 64 -5.72 5.46 6.60
C PHE A 64 -5.19 6.75 5.94
N THR A 65 -5.07 7.86 6.67
CA THR A 65 -4.68 9.17 6.12
C THR A 65 -3.40 9.09 5.31
N PHE A 66 -2.40 8.34 5.80
CA PHE A 66 -1.15 8.15 5.07
C PHE A 66 -1.35 7.45 3.72
N LEU A 67 -2.13 6.37 3.69
CA LEU A 67 -2.44 5.64 2.45
C LEU A 67 -3.27 6.49 1.49
N ILE A 68 -4.27 7.21 1.98
CA ILE A 68 -5.09 8.12 1.18
C ILE A 68 -4.20 9.17 0.50
N ASN A 69 -3.34 9.85 1.27
CA ASN A 69 -2.43 10.86 0.75
C ASN A 69 -1.47 10.29 -0.29
N ALA A 70 -0.95 9.08 -0.07
CA ALA A 70 -0.09 8.40 -1.03
C ALA A 70 -0.82 8.05 -2.32
N PHE A 71 -2.04 7.51 -2.23
CA PHE A 71 -2.86 7.20 -3.40
C PHE A 71 -3.25 8.46 -4.19
N GLU A 72 -3.54 9.57 -3.51
CA GLU A 72 -3.76 10.87 -4.16
C GLU A 72 -2.50 11.36 -4.88
N ALA A 73 -1.33 11.23 -4.26
CA ALA A 73 -0.05 11.63 -4.85
C ALA A 73 0.31 10.85 -6.11
N ILE A 74 -0.04 9.55 -6.19
CA ILE A 74 0.19 8.72 -7.39
C ILE A 74 -0.97 8.74 -8.39
N GLN A 75 -1.96 9.62 -8.17
CA GLN A 75 -3.18 9.75 -8.97
C GLN A 75 -4.09 8.50 -8.99
N CYS A 76 -4.01 7.65 -7.97
CA CYS A 76 -4.89 6.51 -7.76
C CYS A 76 -6.15 6.95 -6.98
N ILE A 77 -6.91 7.88 -7.58
CA ILE A 77 -7.99 8.62 -6.90
C ILE A 77 -9.14 7.72 -6.46
N ASP A 78 -9.46 6.68 -7.23
CA ASP A 78 -10.57 5.77 -6.90
C ASP A 78 -10.27 4.94 -5.66
N THR A 79 -9.02 4.51 -5.49
CA THR A 79 -8.56 3.81 -4.29
C THR A 79 -8.51 4.75 -3.09
N ALA A 80 -8.07 6.00 -3.27
CA ALA A 80 -8.08 7.01 -2.21
C ALA A 80 -9.50 7.30 -1.70
N LYS A 81 -10.48 7.41 -2.60
CA LYS A 81 -11.90 7.61 -2.25
C LYS A 81 -12.49 6.45 -1.47
N LEU A 82 -12.05 5.22 -1.72
CA LEU A 82 -12.54 4.03 -1.03
C LEU A 82 -12.05 3.92 0.41
N LEU A 83 -10.92 4.55 0.73
CA LEU A 83 -10.32 4.57 2.06
C LEU A 83 -10.84 5.69 2.96
N ARG A 84 -11.61 6.64 2.41
CA ARG A 84 -12.30 7.69 3.17
C ARG A 84 -13.63 7.18 3.71
#